data_AF-A0AA36GZH5-F1
#
_entry.id   AF-A0AA36GZH5-F1
#
_cell.length_a   1.000
_cell.length_b   1.000
_cell.length_c   1.000
_cell.angle_alpha   90.00
_cell.angle_beta   90.00
_cell.angle_gamma   90.00
#
_symmetry.space_group_name_H-M   'P 1'
#
loop_
_entity.id
_entity.type
_entity.pdbx_description
1 polymer ?
#
loop_
_entity_poly.entity_id
_entity_poly.type
_entity_poly.pdbx_seq_one_letter_code
_entity_poly.pdbx_strand_id
1 'polypeptide(L)'
;MFVMCPHTEPSHHDMMCTIDIDPDSETYCQVLSRLDFPNFGDEVHHCGWNTCSSCHNDPSAKRSHLVLPCLNSDRIYVVNVQDPRKLDLEVTIEPALLHDYNVSMPHTAHCTAAGDVIISTLGDANGNNKGNFFLLDGTTFKPRGTYLDDENTVPFNYDFWYQPRIDLLVSTGWGGPNTVKKGFHATDVMKGDYGFSVNLFRWSTHEKIQSIELPELGGSMPFEI
;
A
#
# COMPACT_ATOMS: atom_id res chain seq x y z
N MET A 1 -19.20 -1.11 5.06
CA MET A 1 -18.05 -1.44 4.21
C MET A 1 -17.44 -0.16 3.68
N PHE A 2 -16.12 -0.03 3.71
CA PHE A 2 -15.43 1.10 3.08
C PHE A 2 -14.95 0.70 1.68
N VAL A 3 -15.13 1.58 0.70
CA VAL A 3 -14.80 1.31 -0.70
C VAL A 3 -14.01 2.49 -1.25
N MET A 4 -12.89 2.16 -1.88
CA MET A 4 -12.00 3.10 -2.55
C MET A 4 -12.47 3.18 -4.01
N CYS A 5 -12.69 4.38 -4.49
CA CYS A 5 -13.31 4.63 -5.78
C CYS A 5 -12.39 5.56 -6.60
N PRO A 6 -11.38 5.00 -7.29
CA PRO A 6 -10.55 5.79 -8.19
C PRO A 6 -11.37 6.25 -9.40
N HIS A 7 -11.08 7.45 -9.88
CA HIS A 7 -11.71 8.01 -11.08
C HIS A 7 -10.85 7.75 -12.31
N THR A 8 -11.47 7.34 -13.42
CA THR A 8 -10.74 7.03 -14.66
C THR A 8 -10.35 8.27 -15.45
N GLU A 9 -11.05 9.39 -15.26
CA GLU A 9 -10.69 10.68 -15.84
C GLU A 9 -9.72 11.45 -14.94
N PRO A 10 -8.54 11.87 -15.44
CA PRO A 10 -7.52 12.56 -14.64
C PRO A 10 -7.89 13.94 -14.12
N SER A 11 -9.04 14.50 -14.51
CA SER A 11 -9.51 15.83 -14.08
C SER A 11 -10.57 15.77 -12.98
N HIS A 12 -10.84 14.58 -12.44
CA HIS A 12 -11.84 14.34 -11.43
C HIS A 12 -11.19 13.76 -10.17
N HIS A 13 -11.84 14.00 -9.04
CA HIS A 13 -11.40 13.52 -7.74
C HIS A 13 -11.68 12.03 -7.62
N ASP A 14 -10.70 11.31 -7.09
CA ASP A 14 -10.96 10.03 -6.47
C ASP A 14 -11.83 10.23 -5.23
N MET A 15 -12.54 9.18 -4.81
CA MET A 15 -13.35 9.25 -3.60
C MET A 15 -13.26 7.98 -2.77
N MET A 16 -13.68 8.09 -1.53
CA MET A 16 -13.94 6.97 -0.65
C MET A 16 -15.40 7.00 -0.21
N CYS A 17 -16.06 5.85 -0.26
CA CYS A 17 -17.45 5.69 0.13
C CYS A 17 -17.60 4.72 1.29
N THR A 18 -18.58 4.98 2.14
CA THR A 18 -19.08 3.98 3.08
C THR A 18 -20.40 3.42 2.57
N ILE A 19 -20.49 2.10 2.44
CA ILE A 19 -21.70 1.38 2.05
C ILE A 19 -22.26 0.63 3.26
N ASP A 20 -23.55 0.77 3.50
CA ASP A 20 -24.26 -0.04 4.49
C ASP A 20 -24.40 -1.47 3.99
N ILE A 21 -23.94 -2.42 4.80
CA ILE A 21 -23.99 -3.86 4.48
C ILE A 21 -24.78 -4.65 5.53
N ASP A 22 -25.45 -3.96 6.46
CA ASP A 22 -26.32 -4.61 7.44
C ASP A 22 -27.69 -4.90 6.80
N PRO A 23 -28.07 -6.18 6.60
CA PRO A 23 -29.33 -6.54 5.95
C PRO A 23 -30.58 -6.10 6.72
N ASP A 24 -30.45 -5.80 8.02
CA ASP A 24 -31.56 -5.35 8.87
C ASP A 24 -31.70 -3.81 8.90
N SER A 25 -30.75 -3.08 8.29
CA SER A 25 -30.75 -1.62 8.24
C SER A 25 -31.72 -1.07 7.19
N GLU A 26 -32.41 0.03 7.51
CA GLU A 26 -33.25 0.78 6.54
C GLU A 26 -32.43 1.33 5.36
N THR A 27 -31.11 1.49 5.55
CA THR A 27 -30.18 1.97 4.53
C THR A 27 -29.34 0.85 3.89
N TYR A 28 -29.72 -0.43 4.05
CA TYR A 28 -29.02 -1.57 3.44
C TYR A 28 -28.73 -1.36 1.95
N CYS A 29 -27.49 -1.66 1.52
CA CYS A 29 -26.98 -1.45 0.16
C CYS A 29 -26.99 0.01 -0.32
N GLN A 30 -27.07 0.99 0.58
CA GLN A 30 -26.97 2.41 0.24
C GLN A 30 -25.62 2.99 0.67
N VAL A 31 -25.24 4.09 0.01
CA VAL A 31 -24.07 4.88 0.41
C VAL A 31 -24.43 5.72 1.63
N LEU A 32 -23.73 5.49 2.74
CA LEU A 32 -23.90 6.21 4.01
C LEU A 32 -23.18 7.56 4.02
N SER A 33 -21.99 7.59 3.43
CA SER A 33 -21.12 8.78 3.38
C SER A 33 -20.16 8.69 2.20
N ARG A 34 -19.68 9.85 1.76
CA ARG A 34 -18.68 10.01 0.70
C ARG A 34 -17.65 11.03 1.14
N LEU A 35 -16.40 10.81 0.78
CA LEU A 35 -15.28 11.72 0.93
C LEU A 35 -14.58 11.83 -0.41
N ASP A 36 -14.66 12.99 -1.05
CA ASP A 36 -13.89 13.30 -2.25
C ASP A 36 -12.47 13.73 -1.81
N PHE A 37 -11.44 13.14 -2.43
CA PHE A 37 -10.06 13.49 -2.13
C PHE A 37 -9.67 14.80 -2.81
N PRO A 38 -8.80 15.62 -2.21
CA PRO A 38 -8.56 16.98 -2.67
C PRO A 38 -7.77 17.08 -3.99
N ASN A 39 -7.03 16.04 -4.37
CA ASN A 39 -6.17 16.04 -5.56
C ASN A 39 -6.76 15.20 -6.69
N PHE A 40 -6.22 15.40 -7.89
CA PHE A 40 -6.59 14.66 -9.10
C PHE A 40 -5.53 13.63 -9.48
N GLY A 41 -5.96 12.54 -10.11
CA GLY A 41 -5.06 11.52 -10.64
C GLY A 41 -4.28 10.77 -9.56
N ASP A 42 -4.85 10.64 -8.36
CA ASP A 42 -4.24 9.92 -7.24
C ASP A 42 -4.18 8.42 -7.48
N GLU A 43 -5.26 7.84 -7.99
CA GLU A 43 -5.49 6.40 -8.11
C GLU A 43 -5.44 5.73 -6.73
N VAL A 44 -6.39 6.07 -5.85
CA VAL A 44 -6.61 5.33 -4.60
C VAL A 44 -6.93 3.86 -4.92
N HIS A 45 -6.10 2.95 -4.44
CA HIS A 45 -6.10 1.57 -4.90
C HIS A 45 -6.33 0.58 -3.74
N HIS A 46 -5.29 0.33 -2.95
CA HIS A 46 -5.36 -0.48 -1.73
C HIS A 46 -5.57 0.40 -0.50
N CYS A 47 -5.98 -0.22 0.61
CA CYS A 47 -6.05 0.44 1.91
C CYS A 47 -5.67 -0.52 3.04
N GLY A 48 -5.14 0.03 4.12
CA GLY A 48 -4.79 -0.71 5.34
C GLY A 48 -5.28 0.00 6.59
N TRP A 49 -5.54 -0.76 7.65
CA TRP A 49 -5.84 -0.15 8.96
C TRP A 49 -4.57 0.39 9.62
N ASN A 50 -4.69 1.48 10.37
CA ASN A 50 -3.59 2.00 11.19
C ASN A 50 -3.16 1.03 12.31
N THR A 51 -4.09 0.21 12.79
CA THR A 51 -3.85 -0.83 13.79
C THR A 51 -4.78 -2.02 13.59
N CYS A 52 -4.42 -3.19 14.08
CA CYS A 52 -5.20 -4.41 13.92
C CYS A 52 -4.97 -5.39 15.05
N SER A 53 -5.47 -6.62 14.91
CA SER A 53 -5.31 -7.69 15.88
C SER A 53 -3.84 -8.06 16.16
N SER A 54 -2.89 -7.62 15.34
CA SER A 54 -1.47 -7.71 15.65
C SER A 54 -1.13 -7.01 16.97
N CYS A 55 -1.81 -5.91 17.30
CA CYS A 55 -1.67 -5.12 18.53
C CYS A 55 -2.45 -5.70 19.73
N HIS A 56 -2.72 -7.01 19.77
CA HIS A 56 -3.53 -7.69 20.81
C HIS A 56 -3.12 -7.43 22.27
N ASN A 57 -1.87 -7.01 22.54
CA ASN A 57 -1.37 -6.70 23.89
C ASN A 57 -1.56 -5.23 24.29
N ASP A 58 -2.02 -4.37 23.36
CA ASP A 58 -2.29 -2.96 23.62
C ASP A 58 -3.80 -2.69 23.60
N PRO A 59 -4.46 -2.58 24.77
CA PRO A 59 -5.89 -2.31 24.84
C PRO A 59 -6.26 -0.88 24.42
N SER A 60 -5.29 0.03 24.26
CA SER A 60 -5.52 1.39 23.78
C SER A 60 -5.58 1.48 22.26
N ALA A 61 -5.05 0.47 21.55
CA ALA A 61 -5.05 0.41 20.10
C ALA A 61 -6.48 0.29 19.54
N LYS A 62 -6.86 1.21 18.65
CA LYS A 62 -8.17 1.24 18.01
C LYS A 62 -8.06 1.39 16.51
N ARG A 63 -8.78 0.54 15.78
CA ARG A 63 -9.06 0.72 14.35
C ARG A 63 -9.89 1.98 14.17
N SER A 64 -9.20 3.09 13.96
CA SER A 64 -9.81 4.42 13.82
C SER A 64 -9.54 5.04 12.46
N HIS A 65 -8.46 4.63 11.79
CA HIS A 65 -8.05 5.21 10.52
C HIS A 65 -7.77 4.14 9.47
N LEU A 66 -8.08 4.49 8.23
CA LEU A 66 -7.56 3.80 7.06
C LEU A 66 -6.42 4.63 6.46
N VAL A 67 -5.33 3.95 6.11
CA VAL A 67 -4.18 4.45 5.36
C VAL A 67 -4.36 4.02 3.91
N LEU A 68 -4.42 4.99 3.00
CA LEU A 68 -4.76 4.81 1.60
C LEU A 68 -3.60 5.29 0.71
N PRO A 69 -2.70 4.39 0.31
CA PRO A 69 -1.73 4.65 -0.75
C PRO A 69 -2.41 5.01 -2.08
N CYS A 70 -1.91 6.06 -2.72
CA CYS A 70 -2.36 6.54 -4.03
C CYS A 70 -1.33 6.11 -5.08
N LEU A 71 -1.75 5.17 -5.92
CA LEU A 71 -0.86 4.42 -6.80
C LEU A 71 -0.17 5.31 -7.84
N ASN A 72 -0.88 6.29 -8.38
CA ASN A 72 -0.39 7.10 -9.48
C ASN A 72 0.32 8.38 -9.02
N SER A 73 -0.13 9.00 -7.94
CA SER A 73 0.43 10.27 -7.47
C SER A 73 1.59 10.13 -6.48
N ASP A 74 1.81 8.94 -5.93
CA ASP A 74 2.71 8.66 -4.80
C ASP A 74 2.25 9.24 -3.45
N ARG A 75 1.03 9.77 -3.37
CA ARG A 75 0.46 10.31 -2.13
C ARG A 75 -0.02 9.20 -1.20
N ILE A 76 -0.12 9.49 0.09
CA ILE A 76 -0.83 8.63 1.04
C ILE A 76 -1.84 9.48 1.79
N TYR A 77 -3.11 9.07 1.78
CA TYR A 77 -4.15 9.66 2.60
C TYR A 77 -4.38 8.85 3.89
N VAL A 78 -4.71 9.54 4.97
CA VAL A 78 -5.15 8.92 6.22
C VAL A 78 -6.53 9.47 6.57
N VAL A 79 -7.52 8.58 6.55
CA VAL A 79 -8.92 8.92 6.76
C VAL A 79 -9.37 8.37 8.10
N ASN A 80 -9.91 9.21 8.97
CA ASN A 80 -10.62 8.78 10.16
C ASN A 80 -12.00 8.24 9.78
N VAL A 81 -12.27 7.02 10.23
CA VAL A 81 -13.46 6.24 9.88
C VAL A 81 -14.25 5.78 11.11
N GLN A 82 -14.00 6.38 12.28
CA GLN A 82 -14.69 6.04 13.52
C GLN A 82 -16.20 6.27 13.43
N ASP A 83 -16.61 7.33 12.70
CA ASP A 83 -18.00 7.50 12.29
C ASP A 83 -18.13 7.13 10.80
N PRO A 84 -18.71 5.96 10.46
CA PRO A 84 -18.91 5.55 9.07
C PRO A 84 -19.86 6.48 8.29
N ARG A 85 -20.62 7.36 8.96
CA ARG A 85 -21.47 8.38 8.31
C ARG A 85 -20.77 9.72 8.13
N LYS A 86 -19.56 9.89 8.68
CA LYS A 86 -18.78 11.12 8.60
C LYS A 86 -17.28 10.80 8.52
N LEU A 87 -16.83 10.46 7.31
CA LEU A 87 -15.42 10.29 6.98
C LEU A 87 -14.68 11.63 7.07
N ASP A 88 -13.47 11.62 7.61
CA ASP A 88 -12.65 12.83 7.75
C ASP A 88 -11.22 12.56 7.26
N LEU A 89 -10.75 13.37 6.30
CA LEU A 89 -9.37 13.31 5.84
C LEU A 89 -8.48 14.04 6.85
N GLU A 90 -7.79 13.28 7.71
CA GLU A 90 -6.99 13.87 8.79
C GLU A 90 -5.55 14.19 8.37
N VAL A 91 -4.93 13.32 7.56
CA VAL A 91 -3.54 13.50 7.14
C VAL A 91 -3.41 13.26 5.64
N THR A 92 -2.63 14.12 4.99
CA THR A 92 -2.12 13.91 3.63
C THR A 92 -0.60 13.89 3.68
N ILE A 93 0.00 12.78 3.27
CA ILE A 93 1.44 12.65 3.09
C ILE A 93 1.73 12.91 1.61
N GLU A 94 2.38 14.05 1.33
CA GLU A 94 2.67 14.47 -0.03
C GLU A 94 3.81 13.68 -0.68
N PRO A 95 3.79 13.51 -2.02
CA PRO A 95 4.78 12.70 -2.76
C PRO A 95 6.24 13.03 -2.46
N ALA A 96 6.55 14.32 -2.31
CA ALA A 96 7.90 14.80 -2.00
C ALA A 96 8.48 14.14 -0.74
N LEU A 97 7.63 13.83 0.25
CA LEU A 97 8.08 13.16 1.47
C LEU A 97 8.52 11.72 1.20
N LEU A 98 7.82 10.97 0.34
CA LEU A 98 8.25 9.63 -0.05
C LEU A 98 9.54 9.69 -0.87
N HIS A 99 9.64 10.69 -1.76
CA HIS A 99 10.81 10.89 -2.60
C HIS A 99 12.06 11.24 -1.79
N ASP A 100 11.94 11.91 -0.64
CA ASP A 100 13.04 12.13 0.31
C ASP A 100 13.62 10.82 0.88
N TYR A 101 12.80 9.75 0.94
CA TYR A 101 13.22 8.39 1.30
C TYR A 101 13.56 7.53 0.08
N ASN A 102 13.64 8.14 -1.10
CA ASN A 102 13.97 7.48 -2.37
C ASN A 102 13.06 6.27 -2.68
N VAL A 103 11.76 6.44 -2.43
CA VAL A 103 10.68 5.49 -2.75
C VAL A 103 9.50 6.19 -3.43
N SER A 104 8.73 5.45 -4.22
CA SER A 104 7.54 5.94 -4.93
C SER A 104 6.51 4.83 -5.16
N MET A 105 5.34 5.19 -5.68
CA MET A 105 4.23 4.30 -6.01
C MET A 105 3.89 3.35 -4.83
N PRO A 106 3.40 3.91 -3.72
CA PRO A 106 3.00 3.13 -2.56
C PRO A 106 1.74 2.31 -2.89
N HIS A 107 1.66 1.07 -2.41
CA HIS A 107 0.61 0.12 -2.81
C HIS A 107 -0.13 -0.51 -1.61
N THR A 108 0.36 -1.64 -1.09
CA THR A 108 -0.29 -2.37 0.00
C THR A 108 0.09 -1.78 1.33
N ALA A 109 -0.86 -1.63 2.27
CA ALA A 109 -0.61 -1.14 3.62
C ALA A 109 -1.05 -2.14 4.69
N HIS A 110 -0.16 -2.44 5.65
CA HIS A 110 -0.45 -3.31 6.79
C HIS A 110 0.08 -2.75 8.12
N CYS A 111 -0.81 -2.65 9.10
CA CYS A 111 -0.47 -2.43 10.51
C CYS A 111 0.35 -3.58 11.08
N THR A 112 1.20 -3.29 12.07
CA THR A 112 2.08 -4.24 12.76
C THR A 112 1.90 -4.20 14.28
N ALA A 113 2.34 -5.25 14.97
CA ALA A 113 2.29 -5.29 16.44
C ALA A 113 3.21 -4.27 17.11
N ALA A 114 4.19 -3.71 16.37
CA ALA A 114 5.08 -2.65 16.86
C ALA A 114 4.41 -1.27 16.87
N GLY A 115 3.19 -1.15 16.32
CA GLY A 115 2.46 0.11 16.20
C GLY A 115 2.76 0.87 14.90
N ASP A 116 3.52 0.27 13.98
CA ASP A 116 3.81 0.86 12.67
C ASP A 116 2.84 0.37 11.60
N VAL A 117 2.66 1.16 10.54
CA VAL A 117 2.06 0.75 9.27
C VAL A 117 3.19 0.61 8.24
N ILE A 118 3.35 -0.60 7.71
CA ILE A 118 4.27 -0.90 6.61
C ILE A 118 3.49 -0.71 5.30
N ILE A 119 4.10 -0.05 4.32
CA ILE A 119 3.50 0.21 3.02
C ILE A 119 4.46 -0.23 1.93
N SER A 120 4.08 -1.15 1.04
CA SER A 120 4.95 -1.53 -0.09
C SER A 120 5.11 -0.37 -1.06
N THR A 121 6.29 -0.25 -1.67
CA THR A 121 6.65 0.77 -2.67
C THR A 121 7.33 0.09 -3.85
N LEU A 122 6.95 0.48 -5.07
CA LEU A 122 7.31 -0.24 -6.30
C LEU A 122 8.56 0.32 -6.98
N GLY A 123 8.93 1.57 -6.69
CA GLY A 123 10.06 2.21 -7.34
C GLY A 123 10.79 3.23 -6.49
N ASP A 124 11.87 3.77 -7.07
CA ASP A 124 12.64 4.88 -6.51
C ASP A 124 11.97 6.23 -6.79
N ALA A 125 12.52 7.34 -6.29
CA ALA A 125 11.97 8.67 -6.52
C ALA A 125 11.91 9.09 -8.01
N ASN A 126 12.68 8.44 -8.88
CA ASN A 126 12.71 8.69 -10.32
C ASN A 126 11.80 7.72 -11.11
N GLY A 127 11.09 6.83 -10.41
CA GLY A 127 10.21 5.82 -11.00
C GLY A 127 10.93 4.59 -11.57
N ASN A 128 12.20 4.38 -11.25
CA ASN A 128 12.92 3.17 -11.62
C ASN A 128 12.56 2.00 -10.70
N ASN A 129 12.83 0.78 -11.16
CA ASN A 129 12.65 -0.45 -10.39
C ASN A 129 13.47 -0.41 -9.09
N LYS A 130 12.79 -0.29 -7.95
CA LYS A 130 13.39 -0.34 -6.61
C LYS A 130 12.29 -0.69 -5.61
N GLY A 131 12.15 -1.98 -5.36
CA GLY A 131 11.22 -2.51 -4.39
C GLY A 131 11.69 -2.29 -2.95
N ASN A 132 10.88 -1.58 -2.17
CA ASN A 132 11.08 -1.35 -0.74
C ASN A 132 9.73 -1.22 0.00
N PHE A 133 9.74 -0.92 1.29
CA PHE A 133 8.56 -0.60 2.08
C PHE A 133 8.78 0.69 2.86
N PHE A 134 7.78 1.56 2.85
CA PHE A 134 7.74 2.79 3.62
C PHE A 134 7.08 2.55 4.97
N LEU A 135 7.60 3.17 6.02
CA LEU A 135 7.15 2.98 7.40
C LEU A 135 6.50 4.26 7.94
N LEU A 136 5.29 4.12 8.46
CA LEU A 136 4.58 5.16 9.19
C LEU A 136 4.33 4.74 10.64
N ASP A 137 4.42 5.70 11.55
CA ASP A 137 3.87 5.53 12.89
C ASP A 137 2.33 5.42 12.82
N GLY A 138 1.74 4.34 13.34
CA GLY A 138 0.31 4.05 13.23
C GLY A 138 -0.62 4.94 14.09
N THR A 139 -0.06 5.88 14.86
CA THR A 139 -0.82 6.83 15.70
C THR A 139 -0.64 8.27 15.23
N THR A 140 0.59 8.68 14.99
CA THR A 140 0.96 10.05 14.59
C THR A 140 1.06 10.22 13.08
N PHE A 141 1.08 9.12 12.32
CA PHE A 141 1.23 9.08 10.86
C PHE A 141 2.50 9.75 10.33
N LYS A 142 3.50 9.92 11.21
CA LYS A 142 4.80 10.44 10.83
C LYS A 142 5.65 9.34 10.17
N PRO A 143 6.42 9.67 9.13
CA PRO A 143 7.41 8.74 8.57
C PRO A 143 8.41 8.28 9.61
N ARG A 144 8.75 6.99 9.54
CA ARG A 144 9.79 6.35 10.35
C ARG A 144 11.02 5.94 9.53
N GLY A 145 10.90 5.89 8.21
CA GLY A 145 11.95 5.47 7.30
C GLY A 145 11.47 4.41 6.33
N THR A 146 12.40 3.61 5.83
CA THR A 146 12.14 2.44 4.99
C THR A 146 12.45 1.16 5.75
N TYR A 147 11.79 0.07 5.37
CA TYR A 147 12.03 -1.25 5.97
C TYR A 147 13.38 -1.83 5.56
N LEU A 148 13.76 -1.66 4.28
CA LEU A 148 15.07 -2.06 3.76
C LEU A 148 15.98 -0.85 3.62
N ASP A 149 17.26 -1.06 3.92
CA ASP A 149 18.33 -0.14 3.55
C ASP A 149 18.50 -0.09 2.02
N ASP A 150 19.02 1.04 1.51
CA ASP A 150 19.17 1.27 0.07
C ASP A 150 19.98 0.19 -0.66
N GLU A 151 20.99 -0.39 -0.01
CA GLU A 151 21.85 -1.46 -0.55
C GLU A 151 21.15 -2.84 -0.58
N ASN A 152 20.06 -3.00 0.17
CA ASN A 152 19.38 -4.29 0.39
C ASN A 152 17.99 -4.38 -0.26
N THR A 153 17.64 -3.39 -1.08
CA THR A 153 16.38 -3.38 -1.83
C THR A 153 16.27 -4.54 -2.82
N VAL A 154 15.03 -4.83 -3.24
CA VAL A 154 14.75 -5.84 -4.26
C VAL A 154 14.41 -5.16 -5.59
N PRO A 155 14.63 -5.80 -6.75
CA PRO A 155 14.33 -5.18 -8.03
C PRO A 155 12.85 -4.80 -8.19
N PHE A 156 11.96 -5.64 -7.67
CA PHE A 156 10.51 -5.46 -7.78
C PHE A 156 9.83 -5.72 -6.44
N ASN A 157 8.80 -4.93 -6.15
CA ASN A 157 7.86 -5.17 -5.07
C ASN A 157 6.43 -5.03 -5.62
N TYR A 158 5.43 -5.46 -4.86
CA TYR A 158 4.03 -5.19 -5.16
C TYR A 158 3.19 -5.37 -3.88
N ASP A 159 2.77 -6.61 -3.60
CA ASP A 159 2.00 -6.95 -2.42
C ASP A 159 2.90 -7.65 -1.39
N PHE A 160 2.47 -7.70 -0.14
CA PHE A 160 3.21 -8.39 0.91
C PHE A 160 2.34 -8.80 2.08
N TRP A 161 2.74 -9.87 2.77
CA TRP A 161 2.22 -10.22 4.08
C TRP A 161 3.36 -10.69 4.97
N TYR A 162 3.17 -10.61 6.28
CA TYR A 162 4.12 -11.06 7.29
C TYR A 162 3.54 -12.09 8.30
N GLN A 163 4.39 -12.96 8.82
CA GLN A 163 4.09 -13.87 9.92
C GLN A 163 5.18 -13.79 11.00
N PRO A 164 5.02 -12.94 12.04
CA PRO A 164 6.09 -12.65 13.00
C PRO A 164 6.48 -13.87 13.84
N ARG A 165 5.55 -14.82 14.06
CA ARG A 165 5.81 -16.03 14.88
C ARG A 165 6.84 -16.97 14.27
N ILE A 166 7.06 -16.90 12.96
CA ILE A 166 8.12 -17.64 12.26
C ILE A 166 9.15 -16.71 11.64
N ASP A 167 9.18 -15.45 12.10
CA ASP A 167 10.20 -14.46 11.73
C ASP A 167 10.27 -14.18 10.21
N LEU A 168 9.11 -14.08 9.55
CA LEU A 168 9.03 -14.01 8.09
C LEU A 168 8.16 -12.84 7.59
N LEU A 169 8.63 -12.15 6.57
CA LEU A 169 7.84 -11.33 5.66
C LEU A 169 8.02 -11.86 4.24
N VAL A 170 6.94 -11.89 3.46
CA VAL A 170 6.93 -12.33 2.07
C VAL A 170 6.38 -11.20 1.22
N SER A 171 7.06 -10.87 0.12
CA SER A 171 6.56 -9.89 -0.84
C SER A 171 6.65 -10.39 -2.27
N THR A 172 5.78 -9.88 -3.12
CA THR A 172 5.67 -10.23 -4.53
C THR A 172 6.23 -9.10 -5.40
N GLY A 173 5.98 -9.11 -6.71
CA GLY A 173 6.61 -8.16 -7.62
C GLY A 173 5.77 -7.89 -8.86
N TRP A 174 5.67 -6.60 -9.22
CA TRP A 174 5.04 -6.16 -10.47
C TRP A 174 6.08 -5.51 -11.39
N GLY A 175 6.05 -4.20 -11.56
CA GLY A 175 7.02 -3.43 -12.33
C GLY A 175 7.20 -2.05 -11.69
N GLY A 176 8.30 -1.36 -12.00
CA GLY A 176 8.52 -0.01 -11.50
C GLY A 176 7.60 1.03 -12.17
N PRO A 177 7.42 2.22 -11.56
CA PRO A 177 6.50 3.27 -12.01
C PRO A 177 6.64 3.66 -13.48
N ASN A 178 7.87 3.78 -13.98
CA ASN A 178 8.15 4.17 -15.37
C ASN A 178 7.69 3.13 -16.40
N THR A 179 7.47 1.89 -16.00
CA THR A 179 6.95 0.82 -16.87
C THR A 179 5.43 0.75 -16.74
N VAL A 180 4.93 0.60 -15.51
CA VAL A 180 3.52 0.32 -15.23
C VAL A 180 2.58 1.47 -15.60
N LYS A 181 2.98 2.73 -15.39
CA LYS A 181 2.15 3.91 -15.71
C LYS A 181 1.92 4.11 -17.21
N LYS A 182 2.67 3.40 -18.08
CA LYS A 182 2.48 3.42 -19.55
C LYS A 182 1.43 2.42 -20.04
N GLY A 183 0.82 1.67 -19.13
CA GLY A 183 0.00 0.51 -19.45
C GLY A 183 0.84 -0.72 -19.81
N PHE A 184 0.18 -1.87 -19.90
CA PHE A 184 0.85 -3.13 -20.18
C PHE A 184 1.31 -3.24 -21.64
N HIS A 185 2.60 -3.52 -21.83
CA HIS A 185 3.18 -3.87 -23.12
C HIS A 185 3.92 -5.21 -23.00
N ALA A 186 3.52 -6.19 -23.80
CA ALA A 186 4.13 -7.53 -23.76
C ALA A 186 5.66 -7.51 -24.03
N THR A 187 6.14 -6.51 -24.78
CA THR A 187 7.58 -6.32 -25.02
C THR A 187 8.37 -6.00 -23.77
N ASP A 188 7.75 -5.38 -22.76
CA ASP A 188 8.44 -4.97 -21.54
C ASP A 188 8.60 -6.17 -20.59
N VAL A 189 7.69 -7.14 -20.65
CA VAL A 189 7.87 -8.46 -20.02
C VAL A 189 9.12 -9.15 -20.57
N MET A 190 9.27 -9.16 -21.89
CA MET A 190 10.43 -9.79 -22.56
C MET A 190 11.76 -9.06 -22.31
N LYS A 191 11.73 -7.78 -21.91
CA LYS A 191 12.92 -7.01 -21.51
C LYS A 191 13.31 -7.23 -20.04
N GLY A 192 12.46 -7.89 -19.26
CA GLY A 192 12.65 -8.06 -17.83
C GLY A 192 12.20 -6.85 -17.00
N ASP A 193 11.32 -6.00 -17.52
CA ASP A 193 10.80 -4.83 -16.80
C ASP A 193 9.67 -5.19 -15.80
N TYR A 194 9.32 -6.48 -15.71
CA TYR A 194 8.38 -7.04 -14.74
C TYR A 194 9.01 -8.15 -13.92
N GLY A 195 8.72 -8.17 -12.63
CA GLY A 195 9.16 -9.19 -11.68
C GLY A 195 8.51 -10.54 -11.91
N PHE A 196 9.23 -11.59 -11.52
CA PHE A 196 8.79 -12.99 -11.58
C PHE A 196 9.25 -13.75 -10.34
N SER A 197 9.43 -13.05 -9.22
CA SER A 197 9.94 -13.64 -7.99
C SER A 197 9.12 -13.23 -6.78
N VAL A 198 9.18 -14.09 -5.76
CA VAL A 198 8.68 -13.82 -4.42
C VAL A 198 9.88 -13.67 -3.49
N ASN A 199 9.92 -12.58 -2.74
CA ASN A 199 11.02 -12.25 -1.84
C ASN A 199 10.67 -12.60 -0.40
N LEU A 200 11.57 -13.25 0.31
CA LEU A 200 11.43 -13.61 1.72
C LEU A 200 12.43 -12.78 2.52
N PHE A 201 11.94 -12.16 3.60
CA PHE A 201 12.73 -11.35 4.51
C PHE A 201 12.56 -11.86 5.92
N ARG A 202 13.63 -11.73 6.72
CA ARG A 202 13.58 -11.96 8.15
C ARG A 202 12.81 -10.81 8.78
N TRP A 203 11.72 -11.12 9.48
CA TRP A 203 10.85 -10.10 10.08
C TRP A 203 11.57 -9.26 11.15
N SER A 204 12.40 -9.88 11.97
CA SER A 204 13.06 -9.24 13.11
C SER A 204 14.26 -8.37 12.74
N THR A 205 14.96 -8.68 11.64
CA THR A 205 16.19 -7.96 11.22
C THR A 205 16.02 -7.20 9.91
N HIS A 206 14.91 -7.40 9.22
CA HIS A 206 14.61 -6.86 7.88
C HIS A 206 15.56 -7.35 6.78
N GLU A 207 16.40 -8.35 7.06
CA GLU A 207 17.35 -8.89 6.09
C GLU A 207 16.66 -9.80 5.07
N LYS A 208 17.04 -9.69 3.79
CA LYS A 208 16.56 -10.62 2.76
C LYS A 208 17.13 -12.02 3.02
N ILE A 209 16.24 -13.00 3.09
CA ILE A 209 16.58 -14.42 3.24
C ILE A 209 16.84 -15.04 1.86
N GLN A 210 15.87 -14.91 0.95
CA GLN A 210 15.96 -15.47 -0.40
C GLN A 210 14.95 -14.82 -1.34
N SER A 211 15.21 -14.92 -2.65
CA SER A 211 14.24 -14.65 -3.70
C SER A 211 13.93 -15.98 -4.39
N ILE A 212 12.65 -16.33 -4.47
CA ILE A 212 12.17 -17.53 -5.16
C ILE A 212 11.69 -17.10 -6.53
N GLU A 213 12.42 -17.48 -7.57
CA GLU A 213 11.99 -17.27 -8.95
C GLU A 213 10.85 -18.21 -9.31
N LEU A 214 9.83 -17.66 -9.96
CA LEU A 214 8.70 -18.38 -10.51
C LEU A 214 8.98 -18.73 -11.98
N PRO A 215 8.32 -19.75 -12.54
CA PRO A 215 8.52 -20.14 -13.94
C PRO A 215 8.31 -18.96 -14.90
N GLU A 216 9.23 -18.77 -15.84
CA GLU A 216 9.17 -17.70 -16.83
C GLU A 216 7.86 -17.74 -17.63
N LEU A 217 7.28 -16.56 -17.93
CA LEU A 217 5.97 -16.32 -18.56
C LEU A 217 4.74 -16.75 -17.73
N GLY A 218 4.79 -17.91 -17.05
CA GLY A 218 3.69 -18.41 -16.22
C GLY A 218 3.62 -17.80 -14.82
N GLY A 219 4.76 -17.29 -14.32
CA GLY A 219 4.92 -16.69 -13.00
C GLY A 219 5.35 -15.23 -13.04
N SER A 220 5.26 -14.57 -14.20
CA SER A 220 5.47 -13.13 -14.31
C SER A 220 4.36 -12.36 -13.60
N MET A 221 4.72 -11.24 -12.97
CA MET A 221 3.83 -10.38 -12.20
C MET A 221 3.03 -11.15 -11.13
N PRO A 222 3.69 -11.83 -10.17
CA PRO A 222 2.98 -12.33 -9.01
C PRO A 222 2.36 -11.12 -8.29
N PHE A 223 1.04 -10.98 -8.37
CA PHE A 223 0.31 -9.86 -7.78
C PHE A 223 0.11 -10.11 -6.28
N GLU A 224 -1.09 -10.53 -5.85
CA GLU A 224 -1.44 -10.59 -4.43
C GLU A 224 -0.93 -11.85 -3.71
N ILE A 225 -0.73 -11.76 -2.40
CA ILE A 225 -0.41 -12.87 -1.48
C ILE A 225 -1.42 -13.04 -0.34
#